data_AF-A0A0D5NGX9-F1
#
_entry.id   AF-A0A0D5NGX9-F1
#
_cell.length_a   1.000
_cell.length_b   1.000
_cell.length_c   1.000
_cell.angle_alpha   90.00
_cell.angle_beta   90.00
_cell.angle_gamma   90.00
#
_symmetry.space_group_name_H-M   'P 1'
#
loop_
_entity.id
_entity.type
_entity.pdbx_description
1 polymer ?
#
loop_
_entity_poly.entity_id
_entity_poly.type
_entity_poly.pdbx_seq_one_letter_code
_entity_poly.pdbx_strand_id
1 'polypeptide(L)'
;MRTKTNRRPGQISVRLLGLLLLVAFACPFTTFAETQTQTALDVQLIADQDKVAPGGEASFHLLVHNGVGEAVSKASINLFVPLELEVSSAGEAKWLAELRTLQWSVNDIPANGTAAFDFNLKVGADVQAGTSIAISGTAQSDSGVSVTIPAVRLEAGPQTDQPFFKGYPDGKFHPEFNLSRAEAAAVIARIKNLEIKPDPPVQYADVYESHWARDYIVKVTQEGYMQGSGGKFRPDEPITRAEMTALILRLRGIHPVPLPSFGDVDGHWAQDLVGTAKTLGMVDGLTAIAFEPDQFLRRDEAAKLIDIGLSRGPLADGKTEVVQHFPDVDRTHWAFGWIEEASVIAHEGEYAELGKESLIRYLPEQTEEM
;
A
#
# COMPACT_ATOMS: atom_id res chain seq x y z
N MET A 1 59.68 -22.77 -43.21
CA MET A 1 58.51 -21.89 -43.01
C MET A 1 57.34 -22.71 -42.46
N ARG A 2 56.59 -22.13 -41.53
CA ARG A 2 55.64 -22.66 -40.51
C ARG A 2 54.41 -23.45 -41.07
N THR A 3 54.12 -24.68 -40.57
CA THR A 3 53.10 -25.16 -39.55
C THR A 3 51.68 -25.43 -40.10
N LYS A 4 51.13 -26.67 -40.15
CA LYS A 4 50.59 -27.64 -39.14
C LYS A 4 49.05 -27.50 -38.91
N THR A 5 48.17 -28.42 -39.37
CA THR A 5 47.62 -29.71 -38.76
C THR A 5 46.60 -29.48 -37.61
N ASN A 6 45.53 -30.26 -37.33
CA ASN A 6 45.31 -31.72 -37.46
C ASN A 6 43.86 -32.18 -37.09
N ARG A 7 43.44 -33.29 -37.73
CA ARG A 7 42.65 -34.51 -37.35
C ARG A 7 41.59 -34.58 -36.21
N ARG A 8 40.57 -35.43 -36.49
CA ARG A 8 39.79 -36.29 -35.55
C ARG A 8 39.90 -37.77 -35.99
N PRO A 9 39.67 -38.75 -35.09
CA PRO A 9 38.78 -39.88 -35.46
C PRO A 9 37.97 -40.54 -34.31
N GLY A 10 36.92 -41.30 -34.67
CA GLY A 10 36.64 -42.63 -34.09
C GLY A 10 35.40 -42.83 -33.21
N GLN A 11 34.43 -43.65 -33.67
CA GLN A 11 33.29 -44.23 -32.93
C GLN A 11 33.56 -45.69 -32.51
N ILE A 12 33.08 -46.12 -31.33
CA ILE A 12 32.70 -47.52 -30.95
C ILE A 12 31.52 -47.47 -29.93
N SER A 13 30.56 -48.39 -30.06
CA SER A 13 29.32 -48.57 -29.27
C SER A 13 29.49 -49.28 -27.92
N VAL A 14 28.66 -48.95 -26.90
CA VAL A 14 28.23 -49.85 -25.80
C VAL A 14 26.81 -49.47 -25.31
N ARG A 15 26.02 -50.49 -24.95
CA ARG A 15 24.67 -50.50 -24.34
C ARG A 15 24.57 -49.72 -23.02
N LEU A 16 23.38 -49.19 -22.67
CA LEU A 16 23.01 -48.97 -21.27
C LEU A 16 21.54 -49.31 -20.97
N LEU A 17 21.39 -50.10 -19.92
CA LEU A 17 20.18 -50.60 -19.27
C LEU A 17 19.55 -49.48 -18.41
N GLY A 18 18.25 -49.56 -18.18
CA GLY A 18 17.45 -48.51 -17.55
C GLY A 18 17.80 -48.16 -16.11
N LEU A 19 17.43 -46.92 -15.74
CA LEU A 19 17.27 -46.48 -14.36
C LEU A 19 16.04 -45.56 -14.30
N LEU A 20 15.04 -45.99 -13.55
CA LEU A 20 13.94 -45.15 -13.08
C LEU A 20 14.55 -44.00 -12.26
N LEU A 21 14.41 -42.76 -12.71
CA LEU A 21 14.68 -41.59 -11.88
C LEU A 21 13.32 -41.05 -11.40
N LEU A 22 13.01 -41.33 -10.14
CA LEU A 22 11.93 -40.68 -9.41
C LEU A 22 12.32 -39.20 -9.27
N VAL A 23 11.71 -38.31 -10.05
CA VAL A 23 11.86 -36.86 -9.85
C VAL A 23 10.96 -36.48 -8.68
N ALA A 24 11.53 -36.49 -7.49
CA ALA A 24 10.93 -35.81 -6.35
C ALA A 24 10.95 -34.32 -6.65
N PHE A 25 9.80 -33.75 -7.03
CA PHE A 25 9.58 -32.31 -6.98
C PHE A 25 9.52 -31.90 -5.50
N ALA A 26 10.69 -31.71 -4.91
CA ALA A 26 10.81 -30.87 -3.72
C ALA A 26 10.52 -29.44 -4.18
N CYS A 27 9.28 -29.01 -3.97
CA CYS A 27 8.86 -27.63 -4.16
C CYS A 27 9.72 -26.75 -3.24
N PRO A 28 10.57 -25.83 -3.75
CA PRO A 28 11.15 -24.85 -2.87
C PRO A 28 10.00 -23.93 -2.47
N PHE A 29 9.63 -23.96 -1.19
CA PHE A 29 9.09 -22.77 -0.57
C PHE A 29 10.16 -21.69 -0.76
N THR A 30 9.99 -20.85 -1.76
CA THR A 30 10.73 -19.60 -1.80
C THR A 30 10.08 -18.71 -0.75
N THR A 31 10.46 -18.93 0.51
CA THR A 31 10.48 -17.84 1.48
C THR A 31 11.29 -16.74 0.82
N PHE A 32 10.66 -15.62 0.50
CA PHE A 32 11.37 -14.38 0.24
C PHE A 32 12.02 -13.93 1.54
N ALA A 33 13.07 -14.63 1.94
CA ALA A 33 14.10 -14.08 2.79
C ALA A 33 15.05 -13.39 1.82
N GLU A 34 14.71 -12.14 1.45
CA GLU A 34 15.81 -11.22 1.17
C GLU A 34 16.72 -11.29 2.37
N THR A 35 17.97 -11.74 2.17
CA THR A 35 19.01 -11.56 3.17
C THR A 35 19.35 -10.07 3.14
N GLN A 36 18.42 -9.24 3.60
CA GLN A 36 18.73 -7.89 4.00
C GLN A 36 19.71 -8.03 5.15
N THR A 37 20.90 -7.46 5.04
CA THR A 37 21.70 -7.14 6.22
C THR A 37 20.78 -6.36 7.15
N GLN A 38 20.31 -7.02 8.20
CA GLN A 38 19.30 -6.54 9.12
C GLN A 38 19.74 -5.18 9.65
N THR A 39 19.10 -4.11 9.17
CA THR A 39 19.34 -2.77 9.68
C THR A 39 18.90 -2.76 11.14
N ALA A 40 19.78 -2.30 12.02
CA ALA A 40 19.58 -2.44 13.46
C ALA A 40 18.36 -1.68 14.02
N LEU A 41 17.76 -0.82 13.21
CA LEU A 41 16.58 -0.01 13.50
C LEU A 41 15.90 0.31 12.15
N ASP A 42 14.63 -0.06 11.99
CA ASP A 42 13.81 0.36 10.85
C ASP A 42 13.02 1.61 11.24
N VAL A 43 13.02 2.62 10.36
CA VAL A 43 12.29 3.88 10.57
C VAL A 43 11.60 4.26 9.28
N GLN A 44 10.26 4.25 9.32
CA GLN A 44 9.40 4.57 8.20
C GLN A 44 8.73 5.91 8.46
N LEU A 45 8.95 6.88 7.56
CA LEU A 45 8.16 8.09 7.49
C LEU A 45 7.04 7.87 6.48
N ILE A 46 5.80 8.16 6.87
CA ILE A 46 4.60 7.95 6.08
C ILE A 46 3.82 9.27 6.09
N ALA A 47 3.32 9.69 4.94
CA ALA A 47 2.34 10.77 4.84
C ALA A 47 0.99 10.18 4.44
N ASP A 48 -0.08 10.74 4.99
CA ASP A 48 -1.45 10.37 4.61
C ASP A 48 -1.76 10.79 3.18
N GLN A 49 -1.36 12.00 2.79
CA GLN A 49 -1.54 12.54 1.46
C GLN A 49 -0.21 12.63 0.69
N ASP A 50 -0.26 12.57 -0.63
CA ASP A 50 0.85 12.93 -1.52
C ASP A 50 0.69 14.35 -2.11
N LYS A 51 -0.53 14.91 -2.09
CA LYS A 51 -0.85 16.28 -2.49
C LYS A 51 -1.58 17.04 -1.39
N VAL A 52 -1.22 18.31 -1.21
CA VAL A 52 -1.87 19.18 -0.21
C VAL A 52 -1.96 20.59 -0.75
N ALA A 53 -3.14 21.19 -0.68
CA ALA A 53 -3.35 22.55 -1.18
C ALA A 53 -2.51 23.57 -0.38
N PRO A 54 -2.04 24.67 -0.98
CA PRO A 54 -1.43 25.76 -0.24
C PRO A 54 -2.33 26.24 0.91
N GLY A 55 -1.78 26.31 2.12
CA GLY A 55 -2.54 26.60 3.34
C GLY A 55 -3.25 25.40 3.96
N GLY A 56 -3.23 24.23 3.33
CA GLY A 56 -3.74 22.96 3.83
C GLY A 56 -2.75 22.25 4.76
N GLU A 57 -3.26 21.25 5.47
CA GLU A 57 -2.49 20.45 6.44
C GLU A 57 -2.39 19.00 5.97
N ALA A 58 -1.22 18.38 6.19
CA ALA A 58 -0.99 16.95 6.04
C ALA A 58 -0.62 16.32 7.37
N SER A 59 -1.10 15.10 7.55
CA SER A 59 -0.76 14.24 8.68
C SER A 59 0.37 13.29 8.28
N PHE A 60 1.27 13.04 9.23
CA PHE A 60 2.42 12.18 9.05
C PHE A 60 2.57 11.23 10.22
N HIS A 61 3.11 10.05 9.90
CA HIS A 61 3.39 9.00 10.86
C HIS A 61 4.86 8.59 10.76
N LEU A 62 5.49 8.44 11.92
CA LEU A 62 6.79 7.82 12.07
C LEU A 62 6.62 6.47 12.76
N LEU A 63 6.90 5.40 12.03
CA LEU A 63 6.98 4.05 12.60
C LEU A 63 8.43 3.69 12.83
N VAL A 64 8.73 3.17 14.02
CA VAL A 64 10.06 2.77 14.44
C VAL A 64 9.99 1.34 14.90
N HIS A 65 10.81 0.46 14.34
CA HIS A 65 10.87 -0.94 14.75
C HIS A 65 12.31 -1.38 14.97
N ASN A 66 12.59 -1.86 16.18
CA ASN A 66 13.85 -2.51 16.50
C ASN A 66 13.76 -3.99 16.15
N GLY A 67 14.11 -4.36 14.93
CA GLY A 67 14.14 -5.75 14.50
C GLY A 67 15.31 -6.57 15.06
N VAL A 68 16.14 -6.03 15.96
CA VAL A 68 17.31 -6.73 16.52
C VAL A 68 16.95 -7.42 17.83
N GLY A 69 17.62 -8.52 18.13
CA GLY A 69 17.49 -9.26 19.40
C GLY A 69 18.05 -8.55 20.64
N GLU A 70 18.49 -7.30 20.51
CA GLU A 70 19.02 -6.47 21.60
C GLU A 70 18.27 -5.13 21.64
N ALA A 71 18.18 -4.51 22.82
CA ALA A 71 17.53 -3.21 22.96
C ALA A 71 18.38 -2.09 22.35
N VAL A 72 17.74 -1.13 21.67
CA VAL A 72 18.37 0.10 21.20
C VAL A 72 18.16 1.17 22.25
N SER A 73 19.24 1.58 22.92
CA SER A 73 19.18 2.59 23.97
C SER A 73 19.34 4.01 23.42
N LYS A 74 18.47 4.91 23.87
CA LYS A 74 18.49 6.36 23.63
C LYS A 74 18.59 6.72 22.15
N ALA A 75 17.58 6.32 21.38
CA ALA A 75 17.49 6.72 19.98
C ALA A 75 16.99 8.16 19.84
N SER A 76 17.68 8.98 19.05
CA SER A 76 17.21 10.30 18.62
C SER A 76 16.80 10.24 17.15
N ILE A 77 15.56 10.63 16.87
CA ILE A 77 15.03 10.74 15.51
C ILE A 77 14.91 12.23 15.19
N ASN A 78 15.47 12.65 14.06
CA ASN A 78 15.53 14.04 13.64
C ASN A 78 14.98 14.12 12.21
N LEU A 79 13.81 14.76 12.05
CA LEU A 79 13.24 15.08 10.74
C LEU A 79 13.45 16.55 10.41
N PHE A 80 14.01 16.83 9.24
CA PHE A 80 14.14 18.17 8.71
C PHE A 80 12.84 18.59 8.03
N VAL A 81 12.33 19.78 8.39
CA VAL A 81 11.11 20.37 7.83
C VAL A 81 11.49 21.50 6.87
N PRO A 82 11.31 21.35 5.54
CA PRO A 82 11.64 22.36 4.52
C PRO A 82 10.81 23.64 4.67
N LEU A 83 11.34 24.80 4.24
CA LEU A 83 10.77 26.14 4.48
C LEU A 83 9.32 26.32 3.98
N GLU A 84 8.92 25.52 3.00
CA GLU A 84 7.58 25.46 2.42
C GLU A 84 6.53 24.92 3.41
N LEU A 85 6.97 24.30 4.51
CA LEU A 85 6.11 23.72 5.54
C LEU A 85 6.23 24.45 6.88
N GLU A 86 5.14 24.45 7.63
CA GLU A 86 5.05 24.89 9.02
C GLU A 86 4.64 23.72 9.90
N VAL A 87 5.17 23.64 11.12
CA VAL A 87 4.73 22.62 12.09
C VAL A 87 3.42 23.09 12.70
N SER A 88 2.32 22.41 12.40
CA SER A 88 1.02 22.69 13.01
C SER A 88 0.79 21.86 14.27
N SER A 89 1.28 20.62 14.29
CA SER A 89 1.35 19.76 15.48
C SER A 89 2.67 19.01 15.50
N ALA A 90 3.43 19.14 16.59
CA ALA A 90 4.69 18.40 16.76
C ALA A 90 4.50 17.01 17.40
N GLY A 91 3.28 16.69 17.87
CA GLY A 91 3.03 15.48 18.66
C GLY A 91 3.97 15.39 19.86
N GLU A 92 4.69 14.27 19.96
CA GLU A 92 5.72 14.03 20.99
C GLU A 92 7.10 14.65 20.66
N ALA A 93 7.29 15.19 19.46
CA ALA A 93 8.55 15.77 19.06
C ALA A 93 8.80 17.13 19.72
N LYS A 94 10.07 17.43 19.94
CA LYS A 94 10.52 18.80 20.19
C LYS A 94 10.79 19.50 18.87
N TRP A 95 10.14 20.64 18.63
CA TRP A 95 10.46 21.51 17.50
C TRP A 95 11.69 22.38 17.78
N LEU A 96 12.77 22.16 17.04
CA LEU A 96 14.01 22.95 17.09
C LEU A 96 14.00 23.98 15.96
N ALA A 97 13.33 25.12 16.19
CA ALA A 97 13.04 26.12 15.16
C ALA A 97 14.28 26.64 14.40
N GLU A 98 15.39 26.89 15.10
CA GLU A 98 16.65 27.37 14.50
C GLU A 98 17.26 26.35 13.52
N LEU A 99 17.04 25.07 13.77
CA LEU A 99 17.51 23.95 12.95
C LEU A 99 16.44 23.42 12.00
N ARG A 100 15.23 23.98 12.04
CA ARG A 100 14.07 23.50 11.28
C ARG A 100 13.85 21.98 11.43
N THR A 101 14.02 21.47 12.65
CA THR A 101 14.06 20.03 12.92
C THR A 101 13.03 19.62 13.96
N LEU A 102 12.21 18.60 13.66
CA LEU A 102 11.44 17.86 14.67
C LEU A 102 12.33 16.77 15.25
N GLN A 103 12.49 16.76 16.57
CA GLN A 103 13.36 15.83 17.27
C GLN A 103 12.57 15.00 18.29
N TRP A 104 12.59 13.67 18.14
CA TRP A 104 12.12 12.72 19.14
C TRP A 104 13.31 12.18 19.92
N SER A 105 13.16 12.10 21.24
CA SER A 105 14.06 11.37 22.12
C SER A 105 13.35 10.10 22.55
N VAL A 106 13.63 9.01 21.85
CA VAL A 106 13.10 7.70 22.18
C VAL A 106 14.02 7.10 23.24
N ASN A 107 13.46 6.69 24.38
CA ASN A 107 14.21 6.13 25.51
C ASN A 107 14.89 4.80 25.11
N ASP A 108 14.41 3.68 25.60
CA ASP A 108 14.90 2.38 25.17
C ASP A 108 13.82 1.74 24.30
N ILE A 109 14.18 1.33 23.09
CA ILE A 109 13.32 0.49 22.25
C ILE A 109 13.74 -0.96 22.54
N PRO A 110 12.88 -1.77 23.20
CA PRO A 110 13.21 -3.16 23.50
C PRO A 110 13.57 -3.94 22.23
N ALA A 111 14.20 -5.10 22.40
CA ALA A 111 14.37 -6.05 21.29
C ALA A 111 12.98 -6.41 20.72
N ASN A 112 12.82 -6.31 19.39
CA ASN A 112 11.53 -6.43 18.68
C ASN A 112 10.47 -5.40 19.13
N GLY A 113 10.89 -4.31 19.77
CA GLY A 113 10.02 -3.23 20.21
C GLY A 113 9.69 -2.27 19.08
N THR A 114 8.55 -1.60 19.21
CA THR A 114 8.05 -0.64 18.23
C THR A 114 7.60 0.65 18.91
N ALA A 115 7.72 1.76 18.19
CA ALA A 115 7.11 3.03 18.53
C ALA A 115 6.44 3.64 17.30
N ALA A 116 5.37 4.40 17.52
CA ALA A 116 4.67 5.14 16.49
C ALA A 116 4.48 6.58 16.98
N PHE A 117 4.72 7.56 16.12
CA PHE A 117 4.55 8.97 16.45
C PHE A 117 3.81 9.68 15.32
N ASP A 118 2.85 10.52 15.69
CA ASP A 118 2.06 11.30 14.75
C ASP A 118 2.43 12.78 14.87
N PHE A 119 2.44 13.47 13.73
CA PHE A 119 2.67 14.91 13.67
C PHE A 119 2.03 15.49 12.41
N ASN A 120 1.73 16.79 12.43
CA ASN A 120 1.07 17.47 11.33
C ASN A 120 1.92 18.63 10.84
N LEU A 121 2.01 18.76 9.52
CA LEU A 121 2.66 19.87 8.86
C LEU A 121 1.66 20.58 7.95
N LYS A 122 1.76 21.91 7.92
CA LYS A 122 0.94 22.78 7.08
C LYS A 122 1.77 23.26 5.90
N VAL A 123 1.22 23.18 4.68
CA VAL A 123 1.81 23.82 3.51
C VAL A 123 1.59 25.33 3.61
N GLY A 124 2.64 26.13 3.44
CA GLY A 124 2.54 27.59 3.44
C GLY A 124 1.52 28.09 2.41
N ALA A 125 0.74 29.11 2.77
CA ALA A 125 -0.31 29.64 1.90
C ALA A 125 0.23 30.33 0.63
N ASP A 126 1.51 30.72 0.65
CA ASP A 126 2.24 31.35 -0.44
C ASP A 126 3.02 30.34 -1.31
N VAL A 127 3.04 29.06 -0.93
CA VAL A 127 3.68 28.00 -1.73
C VAL A 127 2.95 27.84 -3.05
N GLN A 128 3.71 27.80 -4.14
CA GLN A 128 3.16 27.65 -5.49
C GLN A 128 2.67 26.22 -5.72
N ALA A 129 1.51 26.07 -6.36
CA ALA A 129 1.04 24.75 -6.80
C ALA A 129 2.04 24.09 -7.76
N GLY A 130 2.19 22.76 -7.66
CA GLY A 130 3.21 21.95 -8.33
C GLY A 130 4.57 21.90 -7.61
N THR A 131 4.74 22.59 -6.47
CA THR A 131 6.00 22.53 -5.71
C THR A 131 6.15 21.16 -5.04
N SER A 132 7.22 20.43 -5.37
CA SER A 132 7.58 19.17 -4.68
C SER A 132 8.41 19.47 -3.43
N ILE A 133 7.89 19.08 -2.28
CA ILE A 133 8.48 19.30 -0.96
C ILE A 133 8.90 17.95 -0.39
N ALA A 134 10.18 17.80 -0.02
CA ALA A 134 10.71 16.54 0.50
C ALA A 134 11.00 16.62 2.00
N ILE A 135 10.35 15.79 2.80
CA ILE A 135 10.60 15.62 4.22
C ILE A 135 11.51 14.41 4.38
N SER A 136 12.62 14.55 5.10
CA SER A 136 13.56 13.46 5.34
C SER A 136 14.24 13.64 6.68
N GLY A 137 14.97 12.63 7.12
CA GLY A 137 15.67 12.74 8.38
C GLY A 137 16.63 11.61 8.66
N THR A 138 17.04 11.54 9.92
CA THR A 138 17.97 10.53 10.41
C THR A 138 17.53 10.04 11.77
N ALA A 139 17.80 8.76 12.05
CA ALA A 139 17.75 8.21 13.38
C ALA A 139 19.16 7.83 13.82
N GLN A 140 19.50 8.11 15.07
CA GLN A 140 20.79 7.80 15.67
C GLN A 140 20.56 7.22 17.05
N SER A 141 21.45 6.36 17.55
CA SER A 141 21.39 5.88 18.94
C SER A 141 22.76 5.91 19.61
N ASP A 142 22.77 5.90 20.94
CA ASP A 142 24.01 5.83 21.73
C ASP A 142 24.81 4.54 21.48
N SER A 143 24.15 3.50 20.95
CA SER A 143 24.79 2.24 20.55
C SER A 143 25.59 2.35 19.24
N GLY A 144 25.58 3.52 18.58
CA GLY A 144 26.31 3.78 17.34
C GLY A 144 25.53 3.46 16.06
N VAL A 145 24.27 3.02 16.17
CA VAL A 145 23.37 2.84 15.03
C VAL A 145 23.03 4.21 14.45
N SER A 146 23.17 4.36 13.12
CA SER A 146 22.69 5.52 12.37
C SER A 146 21.96 5.08 11.12
N VAL A 147 20.75 5.60 10.94
CA VAL A 147 19.83 5.25 9.85
C VAL A 147 19.39 6.52 9.15
N THR A 148 19.43 6.52 7.83
CA THR A 148 18.81 7.56 7.01
C THR A 148 17.34 7.20 6.80
N ILE A 149 16.45 8.14 7.07
CA ILE A 149 15.01 7.99 6.83
C ILE A 149 14.76 8.41 5.38
N PRO A 150 14.25 7.51 4.51
CA PRO A 150 13.92 7.85 3.15
C PRO A 150 13.00 9.07 3.07
N ALA A 151 13.20 9.90 2.05
CA ALA A 151 12.41 11.11 1.90
C ALA A 151 10.97 10.77 1.47
N VAL A 152 9.99 11.34 2.17
CA VAL A 152 8.61 11.40 1.71
C VAL A 152 8.39 12.71 0.98
N ARG A 153 7.68 12.67 -0.14
CA ARG A 153 7.40 13.84 -0.97
C ARG A 153 5.93 14.21 -0.88
N LEU A 154 5.68 15.48 -0.65
CA LEU A 154 4.40 16.12 -0.89
C LEU A 154 4.50 17.00 -2.14
N GLU A 155 3.41 17.12 -2.88
CA GLU A 155 3.24 18.14 -3.91
C GLU A 155 2.20 19.17 -3.44
N ALA A 156 2.57 20.45 -3.47
CA ALA A 156 1.61 21.51 -3.19
C ALA A 156 0.58 21.58 -4.32
N GLY A 157 -0.70 21.41 -4.04
CA GLY A 157 -1.72 21.40 -5.08
C GLY A 157 -3.07 20.89 -4.60
N PRO A 158 -4.13 21.04 -5.41
CA PRO A 158 -5.41 20.45 -5.08
C PRO A 158 -5.28 18.93 -4.95
N GLN A 159 -5.99 18.35 -3.99
CA GLN A 159 -6.14 16.91 -3.90
C GLN A 159 -7.07 16.45 -5.02
N THR A 160 -6.58 15.51 -5.82
CA THR A 160 -7.29 14.98 -6.99
C THR A 160 -7.29 13.47 -6.91
N ASP A 161 -8.46 12.87 -6.92
CA ASP A 161 -8.62 11.44 -6.75
C ASP A 161 -9.08 10.78 -8.03
N GLN A 162 -8.45 9.64 -8.37
CA GLN A 162 -8.75 8.85 -9.56
C GLN A 162 -9.69 7.69 -9.18
N PRO A 163 -10.64 7.32 -10.05
CA PRO A 163 -11.51 6.20 -9.80
C PRO A 163 -10.78 4.87 -9.98
N PHE A 164 -11.14 3.87 -9.19
CA PHE A 164 -10.61 2.51 -9.27
C PHE A 164 -11.70 1.42 -9.39
N PHE A 165 -12.98 1.77 -9.22
CA PHE A 165 -14.14 0.90 -9.45
C PHE A 165 -14.97 1.33 -10.66
N LYS A 166 -15.11 0.43 -11.65
CA LYS A 166 -15.87 0.68 -12.90
C LYS A 166 -17.36 0.30 -12.82
N GLY A 167 -17.74 -0.51 -11.84
CA GLY A 167 -18.98 -1.27 -11.86
C GLY A 167 -18.97 -2.40 -12.91
N TYR A 168 -20.14 -2.99 -13.13
CA TYR A 168 -20.35 -4.14 -14.01
C TYR A 168 -20.87 -3.72 -15.39
N PRO A 169 -20.77 -4.59 -16.42
CA PRO A 169 -21.27 -4.29 -17.77
C PRO A 169 -22.78 -4.01 -17.85
N ASP A 170 -23.55 -4.37 -16.83
CA ASP A 170 -24.98 -4.05 -16.71
C ASP A 170 -25.24 -2.64 -16.15
N GLY A 171 -24.18 -1.86 -15.90
CA GLY A 171 -24.24 -0.49 -15.40
C GLY A 171 -24.43 -0.38 -13.89
N LYS A 172 -24.31 -1.48 -13.14
CA LYS A 172 -24.53 -1.52 -11.69
C LYS A 172 -23.23 -1.67 -10.91
N PHE A 173 -23.25 -1.31 -9.63
CA PHE A 173 -22.12 -1.54 -8.74
C PHE A 173 -22.14 -2.93 -8.09
N HIS A 174 -23.33 -3.48 -7.81
CA HIS A 174 -23.56 -4.70 -7.02
C HIS A 174 -22.89 -4.65 -5.64
N PRO A 175 -23.31 -3.73 -4.74
CA PRO A 175 -22.64 -3.47 -3.46
C PRO A 175 -22.52 -4.71 -2.58
N GLU A 176 -23.55 -5.56 -2.60
CA GLU A 176 -23.63 -6.75 -1.73
C GLU A 176 -22.90 -7.98 -2.27
N PHE A 177 -22.32 -7.91 -3.47
CA PHE A 177 -21.55 -9.03 -4.01
C PHE A 177 -20.19 -9.08 -3.32
N ASN A 178 -19.67 -10.29 -3.09
CA ASN A 178 -18.30 -10.45 -2.64
C ASN A 178 -17.33 -9.98 -3.73
N LEU A 179 -16.32 -9.21 -3.34
CA LEU A 179 -15.23 -8.83 -4.23
C LEU A 179 -14.32 -10.03 -4.47
N SER A 180 -14.22 -10.47 -5.72
CA SER A 180 -13.32 -11.54 -6.13
C SER A 180 -11.85 -11.08 -6.14
N ARG A 181 -10.92 -12.02 -6.04
CA ARG A 181 -9.48 -11.75 -6.20
C ARG A 181 -9.14 -11.20 -7.59
N ALA A 182 -9.89 -11.58 -8.62
CA ALA A 182 -9.78 -11.02 -9.97
C ALA A 182 -10.19 -9.54 -10.03
N GLU A 183 -11.29 -9.17 -9.38
CA GLU A 183 -11.70 -7.76 -9.27
C GLU A 183 -10.71 -6.95 -8.45
N ALA A 184 -10.20 -7.51 -7.34
CA ALA A 184 -9.14 -6.87 -6.56
C ALA A 184 -7.90 -6.62 -7.44
N ALA A 185 -7.46 -7.57 -8.26
CA ALA A 185 -6.34 -7.36 -9.19
C ALA A 185 -6.57 -6.20 -10.16
N ALA A 186 -7.78 -6.08 -10.71
CA ALA A 186 -8.13 -4.97 -11.60
C ALA A 186 -8.16 -3.62 -10.86
N VAL A 187 -8.69 -3.59 -9.63
CA VAL A 187 -8.70 -2.39 -8.77
C VAL A 187 -7.28 -1.93 -8.45
N ILE A 188 -6.41 -2.84 -7.99
CA ILE A 188 -5.00 -2.56 -7.69
C ILE A 188 -4.27 -2.01 -8.92
N ALA A 189 -4.50 -2.59 -10.09
CA ALA A 189 -3.88 -2.12 -11.32
C ALA A 189 -4.29 -0.68 -11.67
N ARG A 190 -5.55 -0.30 -11.44
CA ARG A 190 -6.03 1.08 -11.67
C ARG A 190 -5.46 2.06 -10.65
N ILE A 191 -5.46 1.71 -9.37
CA ILE A 191 -4.85 2.55 -8.30
C ILE A 191 -3.40 2.89 -8.62
N LYS A 192 -2.67 1.94 -9.22
CA LYS A 192 -1.25 2.13 -9.60
C LYS A 192 -1.06 2.62 -11.04
N ASN A 193 -2.15 2.90 -11.77
CA ASN A 193 -2.16 3.26 -13.18
C ASN A 193 -1.21 2.36 -14.01
N LEU A 194 -1.34 1.04 -13.83
CA LEU A 194 -0.48 0.06 -14.48
C LEU A 194 -0.86 -0.07 -15.94
N GLU A 195 0.14 -0.02 -16.80
CA GLU A 195 -0.05 -0.30 -18.22
C GLU A 195 -0.38 -1.80 -18.42
N ILE A 196 -1.62 -2.07 -18.82
CA ILE A 196 -2.11 -3.44 -19.07
C ILE A 196 -1.79 -3.82 -20.52
N LYS A 197 -0.75 -4.63 -20.69
CA LYS A 197 -0.37 -5.22 -21.97
C LYS A 197 -0.61 -6.72 -21.97
N PRO A 198 -0.89 -7.32 -23.14
CA PRO A 198 -0.81 -8.76 -23.32
C PRO A 198 0.65 -9.23 -23.13
N ASP A 199 1.03 -9.44 -21.88
CA ASP A 199 2.36 -9.88 -21.48
C ASP A 199 2.48 -11.42 -21.60
N PRO A 200 3.72 -11.99 -21.58
CA PRO A 200 3.95 -13.43 -21.71
C PRO A 200 3.11 -14.30 -20.74
N PRO A 201 2.96 -15.61 -21.03
CA PRO A 201 1.91 -16.44 -20.44
C PRO A 201 1.99 -16.58 -18.91
N VAL A 202 0.80 -16.79 -18.34
CA VAL A 202 0.48 -16.83 -16.91
C VAL A 202 1.21 -17.96 -16.18
N GLN A 203 1.68 -17.69 -14.94
CA GLN A 203 2.31 -18.67 -14.06
C GLN A 203 1.33 -19.51 -13.22
N TYR A 204 0.02 -19.30 -13.40
CA TYR A 204 -1.03 -19.95 -12.62
C TYR A 204 -1.89 -20.90 -13.45
N ALA A 205 -2.13 -22.10 -12.93
CA ALA A 205 -2.84 -23.17 -13.63
C ALA A 205 -4.35 -22.91 -13.79
N ASP A 206 -4.92 -21.96 -13.07
CA ASP A 206 -6.34 -21.64 -13.00
C ASP A 206 -6.70 -20.28 -13.63
N VAL A 207 -5.74 -19.62 -14.30
CA VAL A 207 -5.96 -18.37 -15.03
C VAL A 207 -5.82 -18.64 -16.52
N TYR A 208 -6.95 -18.93 -17.16
CA TYR A 208 -7.02 -19.25 -18.59
C TYR A 208 -6.86 -17.99 -19.46
N GLU A 209 -6.42 -18.17 -20.72
CA GLU A 209 -6.25 -17.07 -21.68
C GLU A 209 -7.53 -16.24 -21.90
N SER A 210 -8.70 -16.87 -21.78
CA SER A 210 -10.00 -16.23 -21.96
C SER A 210 -10.54 -15.55 -20.70
N HIS A 211 -9.84 -15.63 -19.56
CA HIS A 211 -10.30 -15.02 -18.33
C HIS A 211 -10.18 -13.50 -18.43
N TRP A 212 -11.27 -12.75 -18.18
CA TRP A 212 -11.31 -11.29 -18.36
C TRP A 212 -10.21 -10.56 -17.56
N ALA A 213 -9.91 -11.05 -16.36
CA ALA A 213 -8.90 -10.46 -15.48
C ALA A 213 -7.47 -10.95 -15.74
N ARG A 214 -7.23 -11.79 -16.76
CA ARG A 214 -5.93 -12.44 -16.98
C ARG A 214 -4.78 -11.44 -17.01
N ASP A 215 -4.88 -10.39 -17.82
CA ASP A 215 -3.79 -9.44 -18.00
C ASP A 215 -3.57 -8.57 -16.74
N TYR A 216 -4.65 -8.22 -16.04
CA TYR A 216 -4.56 -7.59 -14.73
C TYR A 216 -3.82 -8.49 -13.72
N ILE A 217 -4.20 -9.76 -13.62
CA ILE A 217 -3.59 -10.74 -12.71
C ILE A 217 -2.09 -10.91 -13.01
N VAL A 218 -1.73 -11.04 -14.29
CA VAL A 218 -0.33 -11.13 -14.71
C VAL A 218 0.43 -9.89 -14.28
N LYS A 219 -0.13 -8.70 -14.55
CA LYS A 219 0.54 -7.45 -14.25
C LYS A 219 0.75 -7.24 -12.75
N VAL A 220 -0.30 -7.40 -11.93
CA VAL A 220 -0.16 -7.24 -10.47
C VAL A 220 0.75 -8.29 -9.83
N THR A 221 0.89 -9.47 -10.47
CA THR A 221 1.83 -10.51 -10.06
C THR A 221 3.28 -10.12 -10.35
N GLN A 222 3.54 -9.58 -11.54
CA GLN A 222 4.88 -9.13 -11.95
C GLN A 222 5.36 -7.94 -11.12
N GLU A 223 4.47 -7.00 -10.82
CA GLU A 223 4.76 -5.85 -9.95
C GLU A 223 4.83 -6.24 -8.46
N GLY A 224 4.53 -7.50 -8.12
CA GLY A 224 4.60 -8.02 -6.75
C GLY A 224 3.44 -7.59 -5.84
N TYR A 225 2.41 -6.94 -6.37
CA TYR A 225 1.27 -6.49 -5.58
C TYR A 225 0.39 -7.64 -5.07
N MET A 226 0.12 -8.63 -5.91
CA MET A 226 -0.66 -9.82 -5.55
C MET A 226 0.09 -11.07 -5.95
N GLN A 227 -0.08 -12.15 -5.19
CA GLN A 227 0.50 -13.45 -5.51
C GLN A 227 -0.55 -14.55 -5.34
N GLY A 228 -0.39 -15.61 -6.13
CA GLY A 228 -1.09 -16.87 -5.95
C GLY A 228 -0.36 -17.80 -4.99
N SER A 229 -0.96 -18.95 -4.71
CA SER A 229 -0.39 -19.97 -3.84
C SER A 229 -0.67 -21.37 -4.40
N GLY A 230 0.31 -22.28 -4.27
CA GLY A 230 0.20 -23.64 -4.79
C GLY A 230 0.01 -23.73 -6.31
N GLY A 231 0.59 -22.77 -7.06
CA GLY A 231 0.45 -22.69 -8.52
C GLY A 231 -0.91 -22.20 -9.01
N LYS A 232 -1.73 -21.63 -8.13
CA LYS A 232 -3.07 -21.10 -8.44
C LYS A 232 -3.22 -19.66 -7.96
N PHE A 233 -3.86 -18.81 -8.75
CA PHE A 233 -4.21 -17.45 -8.34
C PHE A 233 -5.54 -17.38 -7.60
N ARG A 234 -6.47 -18.29 -7.94
CA ARG A 234 -7.85 -18.36 -7.44
C ARG A 234 -8.65 -17.10 -7.77
N PRO A 235 -8.79 -16.76 -9.07
CA PRO A 235 -9.35 -15.47 -9.50
C PRO A 235 -10.79 -15.26 -9.05
N ASP A 236 -11.60 -16.31 -9.03
CA ASP A 236 -13.04 -16.24 -8.71
C ASP A 236 -13.34 -16.43 -7.22
N GLU A 237 -12.32 -16.68 -6.39
CA GLU A 237 -12.50 -16.74 -4.93
C GLU A 237 -12.62 -15.31 -4.36
N PRO A 238 -13.53 -15.08 -3.40
CA PRO A 238 -13.60 -13.82 -2.67
C PRO A 238 -12.30 -13.47 -1.94
N ILE A 239 -11.97 -12.18 -1.88
CA ILE A 239 -10.85 -11.69 -1.07
C ILE A 239 -11.28 -11.46 0.38
N THR A 240 -10.41 -11.80 1.32
CA THR A 240 -10.63 -11.56 2.76
C THR A 240 -10.25 -10.13 3.18
N ARG A 241 -10.76 -9.67 4.32
CA ARG A 241 -10.37 -8.40 4.95
C ARG A 241 -8.87 -8.31 5.19
N ALA A 242 -8.26 -9.36 5.75
CA ALA A 242 -6.82 -9.40 6.00
C ALA A 242 -5.98 -9.35 4.71
N GLU A 243 -6.39 -10.07 3.66
CA GLU A 243 -5.72 -9.99 2.36
C GLU A 243 -5.79 -8.57 1.78
N MET A 244 -6.96 -7.92 1.81
CA MET A 244 -7.10 -6.55 1.32
C MET A 244 -6.23 -5.57 2.11
N THR A 245 -6.18 -5.66 3.44
CA THR A 245 -5.29 -4.82 4.26
C THR A 245 -3.81 -5.03 3.92
N ALA A 246 -3.40 -6.28 3.66
CA ALA A 246 -2.05 -6.56 3.21
C ALA A 246 -1.74 -5.91 1.85
N LEU A 247 -2.73 -5.86 0.94
CA LEU A 247 -2.60 -5.15 -0.34
C LEU A 247 -2.48 -3.64 -0.16
N ILE A 248 -3.30 -3.05 0.71
CA ILE A 248 -3.27 -1.61 1.01
C ILE A 248 -1.89 -1.19 1.53
N LEU A 249 -1.34 -1.90 2.53
CA LEU A 249 0.00 -1.57 3.04
C LEU A 249 1.08 -1.68 1.95
N ARG A 250 0.98 -2.69 1.08
CA ARG A 250 1.91 -2.86 -0.04
C ARG A 250 1.78 -1.75 -1.08
N LEU A 251 0.56 -1.32 -1.40
CA LEU A 251 0.30 -0.18 -2.29
C LEU A 251 0.94 1.11 -1.77
N ARG A 252 0.88 1.30 -0.45
CA ARG A 252 1.45 2.44 0.27
C ARG A 252 2.96 2.30 0.54
N GLY A 253 3.56 1.15 0.25
CA GLY A 253 4.98 0.89 0.51
C GLY A 253 5.33 0.81 2.00
N ILE A 254 4.36 0.40 2.83
CA ILE A 254 4.49 0.34 4.29
C ILE A 254 4.84 -1.08 4.70
N HIS A 255 5.93 -1.22 5.47
CA HIS A 255 6.31 -2.48 6.07
C HIS A 255 5.62 -2.64 7.43
N PRO A 256 4.89 -3.75 7.66
CA PRO A 256 4.26 -4.02 8.94
C PRO A 256 5.28 -4.11 10.08
N VAL A 257 4.88 -3.60 11.25
CA VAL A 257 5.62 -3.65 12.52
C VAL A 257 4.69 -4.14 13.63
N PRO A 258 5.21 -4.76 14.71
CA PRO A 258 4.40 -5.39 15.76
C PRO A 258 3.71 -4.35 16.67
N LEU A 259 2.66 -3.72 16.16
CA LEU A 259 1.83 -2.75 16.87
C LEU A 259 0.56 -3.39 17.45
N PRO A 260 -0.05 -2.77 18.49
CA PRO A 260 -1.31 -3.26 19.07
C PRO A 260 -2.42 -3.43 18.03
N SER A 261 -2.99 -4.63 17.95
CA SER A 261 -4.01 -4.99 16.97
C SER A 261 -5.41 -5.14 17.59
N PHE A 262 -6.34 -5.78 16.88
CA PHE A 262 -7.62 -6.27 17.42
C PHE A 262 -7.41 -7.68 18.01
N GLY A 263 -8.16 -8.01 19.07
CA GLY A 263 -7.91 -9.26 19.81
C GLY A 263 -8.23 -10.53 19.03
N ASP A 264 -9.11 -10.44 18.02
CA ASP A 264 -9.45 -11.54 17.12
C ASP A 264 -8.41 -11.80 16.03
N VAL A 265 -7.33 -11.00 15.98
CA VAL A 265 -6.19 -11.18 15.08
C VAL A 265 -4.98 -11.77 15.81
N ASP A 266 -5.06 -12.00 17.12
CA ASP A 266 -3.98 -12.57 17.91
C ASP A 266 -3.58 -13.96 17.38
N GLY A 267 -2.30 -14.13 17.03
CA GLY A 267 -1.76 -15.36 16.45
C GLY A 267 -2.12 -15.59 14.97
N HIS A 268 -2.89 -14.69 14.35
CA HIS A 268 -3.19 -14.75 12.93
C HIS A 268 -2.00 -14.22 12.10
N TRP A 269 -1.82 -14.70 10.86
CA TRP A 269 -0.72 -14.26 9.99
C TRP A 269 -0.76 -12.75 9.69
N ALA A 270 -1.94 -12.15 9.87
CA ALA A 270 -2.21 -10.73 9.66
C ALA A 270 -2.08 -9.87 10.94
N GLN A 271 -1.55 -10.39 12.04
CA GLN A 271 -1.51 -9.63 13.30
C GLN A 271 -0.78 -8.28 13.15
N ASP A 272 0.46 -8.31 12.65
CA ASP A 272 1.29 -7.12 12.55
C ASP A 272 0.80 -6.17 11.45
N LEU A 273 0.27 -6.71 10.34
CA LEU A 273 -0.29 -5.90 9.26
C LEU A 273 -1.56 -5.17 9.71
N VAL A 274 -2.45 -5.85 10.44
CA VAL A 274 -3.66 -5.20 10.95
C VAL A 274 -3.31 -4.21 12.06
N GLY A 275 -2.37 -4.54 12.95
CA GLY A 275 -1.89 -3.63 13.98
C GLY A 275 -1.30 -2.36 13.39
N THR A 276 -0.43 -2.49 12.39
CA THR A 276 0.16 -1.36 11.67
C THR A 276 -0.90 -0.51 10.99
N ALA A 277 -1.77 -1.13 10.19
CA ALA A 277 -2.81 -0.39 9.47
C ALA A 277 -3.79 0.30 10.43
N LYS A 278 -4.11 -0.32 11.57
CA LYS A 278 -4.95 0.27 12.62
C LYS A 278 -4.30 1.48 13.24
N THR A 279 -3.01 1.41 13.58
CA THR A 279 -2.26 2.56 14.14
C THR A 279 -2.21 3.73 13.17
N LEU A 280 -2.09 3.46 11.87
CA LEU A 280 -2.09 4.47 10.82
C LEU A 280 -3.49 4.95 10.42
N GLY A 281 -4.57 4.45 11.05
CA GLY A 281 -5.93 4.78 10.66
C GLY A 281 -6.35 4.28 9.26
N MET A 282 -5.56 3.39 8.64
CA MET A 282 -5.78 2.84 7.30
C MET A 282 -6.78 1.68 7.28
N VAL A 283 -7.23 1.19 8.43
CA VAL A 283 -8.33 0.23 8.57
C VAL A 283 -9.18 0.55 9.77
N ASP A 284 -10.46 0.20 9.68
CA ASP A 284 -11.35 0.13 10.82
C ASP A 284 -11.70 -1.33 11.18
N GLY A 285 -12.14 -1.52 12.42
CA GLY A 285 -12.76 -2.78 12.83
C GLY A 285 -14.25 -2.76 12.48
N LEU A 286 -14.84 -3.95 12.32
CA LEU A 286 -16.31 -4.07 12.26
C LEU A 286 -16.96 -3.65 13.58
N THR A 287 -16.21 -3.84 14.67
CA THR A 287 -16.50 -3.25 15.97
C THR A 287 -15.23 -2.63 16.55
N ALA A 288 -15.34 -1.97 17.70
CA ALA A 288 -14.18 -1.44 18.41
C ALA A 288 -13.14 -2.51 18.80
N ILE A 289 -13.52 -3.79 18.85
CA ILE A 289 -12.68 -4.89 19.34
C ILE A 289 -12.44 -6.02 18.33
N ALA A 290 -13.15 -6.03 17.20
CA ALA A 290 -13.11 -7.12 16.23
C ALA A 290 -12.84 -6.60 14.81
N PHE A 291 -11.89 -7.24 14.14
CA PHE A 291 -11.50 -6.98 12.76
C PHE A 291 -12.10 -7.99 11.76
N GLU A 292 -12.33 -9.23 12.17
CA GLU A 292 -12.75 -10.39 11.36
C GLU A 292 -11.81 -10.63 10.15
N PRO A 293 -10.56 -11.05 10.39
CA PRO A 293 -9.53 -11.10 9.35
C PRO A 293 -9.87 -12.02 8.16
N ASP A 294 -10.60 -13.11 8.40
CA ASP A 294 -10.98 -14.10 7.39
C ASP A 294 -12.35 -13.82 6.74
N GLN A 295 -13.05 -12.76 7.13
CA GLN A 295 -14.32 -12.38 6.50
C GLN A 295 -14.07 -11.96 5.05
N PHE A 296 -14.87 -12.51 4.12
CA PHE A 296 -14.90 -12.06 2.74
C PHE A 296 -15.51 -10.65 2.63
N LEU A 297 -14.85 -9.79 1.86
CA LEU A 297 -15.31 -8.43 1.64
C LEU A 297 -16.43 -8.38 0.61
N ARG A 298 -17.53 -7.71 0.96
CA ARG A 298 -18.48 -7.21 -0.03
C ARG A 298 -17.87 -6.02 -0.78
N ARG A 299 -18.39 -5.71 -1.96
CA ARG A 299 -17.85 -4.64 -2.83
C ARG A 299 -17.99 -3.25 -2.20
N ASP A 300 -19.08 -3.00 -1.47
CA ASP A 300 -19.30 -1.78 -0.70
C ASP A 300 -18.29 -1.62 0.46
N GLU A 301 -18.04 -2.70 1.19
CA GLU A 301 -17.03 -2.78 2.25
C GLU A 301 -15.62 -2.60 1.69
N ALA A 302 -15.33 -3.18 0.52
CA ALA A 302 -14.05 -3.05 -0.14
C ALA A 302 -13.79 -1.61 -0.63
N ALA A 303 -14.79 -0.92 -1.20
CA ALA A 303 -14.66 0.49 -1.58
C ALA A 303 -14.23 1.33 -0.38
N LYS A 304 -15.02 1.27 0.72
CA LYS A 304 -14.68 1.96 1.97
C LYS A 304 -13.28 1.60 2.49
N LEU A 305 -12.94 0.31 2.58
CA LEU A 305 -11.67 -0.11 3.16
C LEU A 305 -10.47 0.38 2.33
N ILE A 306 -10.60 0.38 1.00
CA ILE A 306 -9.57 0.88 0.09
C ILE A 306 -9.46 2.40 0.20
N ASP A 307 -10.57 3.14 0.21
CA ASP A 307 -10.56 4.60 0.35
C ASP A 307 -9.88 5.02 1.65
N ILE A 308 -10.25 4.43 2.79
CA ILE A 308 -9.58 4.67 4.07
C ILE A 308 -8.08 4.35 3.97
N GLY A 309 -7.72 3.23 3.34
CA GLY A 309 -6.34 2.84 3.12
C GLY A 309 -5.54 3.78 2.21
N LEU A 310 -6.22 4.50 1.33
CA LEU A 310 -5.69 5.56 0.48
C LEU A 310 -5.80 6.95 1.13
N SER A 311 -6.23 7.02 2.39
CA SER A 311 -6.46 8.26 3.15
C SER A 311 -7.54 9.18 2.54
N ARG A 312 -8.50 8.59 1.83
CA ARG A 312 -9.67 9.23 1.22
C ARG A 312 -10.90 9.15 2.13
N GLY A 313 -11.85 10.06 1.94
CA GLY A 313 -13.12 10.09 2.68
C GLY A 313 -14.29 9.57 1.85
N PRO A 314 -15.47 9.37 2.47
CA PRO A 314 -16.68 9.22 1.67
C PRO A 314 -16.98 10.57 1.03
N LEU A 315 -17.10 10.59 -0.29
CA LEU A 315 -17.35 11.81 -1.03
C LEU A 315 -18.71 12.42 -0.61
N ALA A 316 -18.67 13.62 -0.03
CA ALA A 316 -19.84 14.35 0.41
C ALA A 316 -20.12 15.57 -0.48
N ASP A 317 -21.37 16.05 -0.44
CA ASP A 317 -21.77 17.27 -1.13
C ASP A 317 -20.92 18.46 -0.63
N GLY A 318 -20.35 19.20 -1.57
CA GLY A 318 -19.51 20.37 -1.29
C GLY A 318 -19.95 21.57 -2.11
N LYS A 319 -19.02 22.12 -2.90
CA LYS A 319 -19.35 23.15 -3.91
C LYS A 319 -20.15 22.56 -5.07
N THR A 320 -19.99 21.27 -5.30
CA THR A 320 -20.75 20.48 -6.26
C THR A 320 -21.48 19.37 -5.49
N GLU A 321 -22.71 19.07 -5.91
CA GLU A 321 -23.47 17.93 -5.40
C GLU A 321 -22.88 16.64 -5.95
N VAL A 322 -22.68 15.64 -5.08
CA VAL A 322 -22.31 14.29 -5.51
C VAL A 322 -23.48 13.73 -6.30
N VAL A 323 -23.26 13.12 -7.46
CA VAL A 323 -24.35 12.54 -8.25
C VAL A 323 -24.34 11.03 -8.11
N GLN A 324 -25.52 10.41 -8.12
CA GLN A 324 -25.60 8.95 -8.11
C GLN A 324 -25.26 8.41 -9.50
N HIS A 325 -24.12 7.73 -9.63
CA HIS A 325 -23.71 7.13 -10.91
C HIS A 325 -24.24 5.70 -11.08
N PHE A 326 -24.39 4.95 -9.98
CA PHE A 326 -24.89 3.58 -10.03
C PHE A 326 -26.37 3.50 -9.65
N PRO A 327 -27.24 2.97 -10.51
CA PRO A 327 -28.68 2.95 -10.26
C PRO A 327 -29.10 1.99 -9.13
N ASP A 328 -28.23 1.06 -8.72
CA ASP A 328 -28.45 0.11 -7.62
C ASP A 328 -27.85 0.56 -6.28
N VAL A 329 -27.26 1.76 -6.22
CA VAL A 329 -26.70 2.35 -4.99
C VAL A 329 -27.46 3.64 -4.69
N ASP A 330 -28.52 3.54 -3.88
CA ASP A 330 -29.30 4.71 -3.47
C ASP A 330 -28.45 5.67 -2.62
N ARG A 331 -28.71 6.98 -2.68
CA ARG A 331 -28.01 8.01 -1.86
C ARG A 331 -28.07 7.73 -0.36
N THR A 332 -29.11 7.04 0.11
CA THR A 332 -29.26 6.66 1.52
C THR A 332 -28.49 5.41 1.90
N HIS A 333 -27.89 4.71 0.93
CA HIS A 333 -27.01 3.57 1.19
C HIS A 333 -25.80 4.03 2.01
N TRP A 334 -25.45 3.26 3.05
CA TRP A 334 -24.37 3.62 3.98
C TRP A 334 -23.02 3.83 3.27
N ALA A 335 -22.80 3.11 2.17
CA ALA A 335 -21.59 3.18 1.36
C ALA A 335 -21.67 4.14 0.17
N PHE A 336 -22.75 4.92 0.01
CA PHE A 336 -22.93 5.77 -1.17
C PHE A 336 -21.72 6.65 -1.45
N GLY A 337 -21.28 7.45 -0.46
CA GLY A 337 -20.12 8.34 -0.63
C GLY A 337 -18.81 7.61 -0.90
N TRP A 338 -18.59 6.44 -0.29
CA TRP A 338 -17.40 5.60 -0.54
C TRP A 338 -17.41 5.02 -1.96
N ILE A 339 -18.57 4.60 -2.45
CA ILE A 339 -18.69 4.06 -3.80
C ILE A 339 -18.48 5.17 -4.83
N GLU A 340 -19.03 6.36 -4.61
CA GLU A 340 -18.85 7.52 -5.50
C GLU A 340 -17.42 8.06 -5.46
N GLU A 341 -16.75 8.07 -4.30
CA GLU A 341 -15.32 8.37 -4.17
C GLU A 341 -14.48 7.46 -5.06
N ALA A 342 -14.74 6.17 -4.97
CA ALA A 342 -13.94 5.16 -5.63
C ALA A 342 -14.21 5.01 -7.14
N SER A 343 -15.21 5.68 -7.72
CA SER A 343 -15.77 5.28 -9.01
C SER A 343 -15.97 6.39 -10.04
N VAL A 344 -15.98 5.96 -11.30
CA VAL A 344 -16.44 6.67 -12.52
C VAL A 344 -15.59 7.86 -12.98
N ILE A 345 -15.40 8.89 -12.16
CA ILE A 345 -14.84 10.17 -12.62
C ILE A 345 -13.82 10.70 -11.61
N ALA A 346 -12.66 11.07 -12.12
CA ALA A 346 -11.67 11.79 -11.32
C ALA A 346 -12.25 13.10 -10.82
N HIS A 347 -11.91 13.52 -9.62
CA HIS A 347 -12.50 14.70 -9.03
C HIS A 347 -11.51 15.44 -8.12
N GLU A 348 -11.85 16.68 -7.83
CA GLU A 348 -11.14 17.52 -6.87
C GLU A 348 -11.96 17.63 -5.59
N GLY A 349 -11.33 17.31 -4.46
CA GLY A 349 -11.94 17.32 -3.13
C GLY A 349 -11.34 18.37 -2.20
N GLU A 350 -12.15 18.87 -1.28
CA GLU A 350 -11.69 19.63 -0.11
C GLU A 350 -11.62 18.71 1.10
N TYR A 351 -10.44 18.65 1.73
CA TYR A 351 -10.18 17.82 2.89
C TYR A 351 -10.20 18.69 4.15
N ALA A 352 -11.26 18.56 4.95
CA ALA A 352 -11.39 19.31 6.20
C ALA A 352 -10.63 18.63 7.35
N GLU A 353 -10.67 17.30 7.39
CA GLU A 353 -9.97 16.42 8.33
C GLU A 353 -9.95 14.99 7.76
N LEU A 354 -9.15 14.08 8.35
CA LEU A 354 -9.01 12.71 7.84
C LEU A 354 -10.38 12.03 7.67
N GLY A 355 -10.64 11.54 6.45
CA GLY A 355 -11.90 10.86 6.12
C GLY A 355 -13.12 11.78 5.96
N LYS A 356 -12.94 13.11 5.86
CA LYS A 356 -14.02 14.05 5.50
C LYS A 356 -13.65 14.83 4.26
N GLU A 357 -14.21 14.38 3.15
CA GLU A 357 -14.00 14.94 1.84
C GLU A 357 -15.30 15.53 1.30
N SER A 358 -15.21 16.74 0.75
CA SER A 358 -16.33 17.42 0.10
C SER A 358 -15.98 17.75 -1.34
N LEU A 359 -16.87 17.38 -2.26
CA LEU A 359 -16.65 17.57 -3.69
C LEU A 359 -16.54 19.06 -4.06
N ILE A 360 -15.42 19.44 -4.67
CA ILE A 360 -15.25 20.74 -5.31
C ILE A 360 -15.81 20.68 -6.73
N ARG A 361 -15.33 19.74 -7.56
CA ARG A 361 -15.73 19.56 -8.96
C ARG A 361 -15.31 18.19 -9.51
N TYR A 362 -16.03 17.71 -10.53
CA TYR A 362 -15.59 16.58 -11.36
C TYR A 362 -14.57 17.02 -12.41
N LEU A 363 -13.69 16.09 -12.79
CA LEU A 363 -12.59 16.27 -13.75
C LEU A 363 -12.62 15.15 -14.84
N PRO A 364 -13.68 15.07 -15.66
CA PRO A 364 -13.83 14.02 -16.67
C PRO A 364 -12.66 14.00 -17.68
N GLU A 365 -12.08 15.15 -18.00
CA GLU A 365 -10.94 15.26 -18.90
C GLU A 365 -9.60 14.79 -18.29
N GLN A 366 -9.55 14.60 -16.97
CA GLN A 366 -8.39 14.09 -16.24
C GLN A 366 -8.61 12.66 -15.73
N THR A 367 -9.76 12.05 -16.05
CA THR A 367 -10.09 10.70 -15.62
C THR A 367 -9.27 9.70 -16.42
N GLU A 368 -8.48 8.88 -15.72
CA GLU A 368 -7.68 7.82 -16.33
C GLU A 368 -8.59 6.73 -16.94
N GLU A 369 -8.16 6.11 -18.03
CA GLU A 369 -8.93 5.04 -18.66
C GLU A 369 -8.99 3.79 -17.76
N MET A 370 -10.20 3.27 -17.53
CA MET A 370 -10.48 2.18 -16.57
C MET A 370 -10.71 0.81 -17.18
#